data_AF-A0A0A8WRU7-F1
#
_entry.id   AF-A0A0A8WRU7-F1
#
_cell.length_a   1.000
_cell.length_b   1.000
_cell.length_c   1.000
_cell.angle_alpha   90.00
_cell.angle_beta   90.00
_cell.angle_gamma   90.00
#
_symmetry.space_group_name_H-M   'P 1'
#
loop_
_entity.id
_entity.type
_entity.pdbx_description
1 polymer ?
#
loop_
_entity_poly.entity_id
_entity_poly.type
_entity_poly.pdbx_seq_one_letter_code
_entity_poly.pdbx_strand_id
1 'polypeptide(L)'
;MKYYRGTRVSFAVKGIQMRGQIIENSDGEIRIKGINGKLYSTDQRGRHTHFDRGTLQEESFGVRIFDTILDEKYNDTTSRQAADFWREFCFASEWDFAYERVHSIADIDYFFGSRVIPEPIIIFCGHGLDKTDQKSGFEKGWILSNGETLDGGINNQNGIRILPANKNKIIIFSACLIGKNTKMATNLKKLFNAEALFAYRTEIQDRICFLVEPFLLTLISEDARISAIPHHYETTKKSLAPLKNINQSHEKTFPLIHY
;
A
#
# COMPACT_ATOMS: atom_id res chain seq x y z
N MET A 1 -27.91 -6.21 7.24
CA MET A 1 -27.01 -5.29 6.50
C MET A 1 -27.52 -5.11 5.08
N LYS A 2 -27.65 -3.87 4.61
CA LYS A 2 -27.88 -3.55 3.21
C LYS A 2 -26.52 -3.28 2.59
N TYR A 3 -26.12 -4.06 1.61
CA TYR A 3 -24.90 -3.82 0.85
C TYR A 3 -25.23 -3.00 -0.40
N TYR A 4 -24.39 -2.03 -0.76
CA TYR A 4 -24.61 -1.19 -1.93
C TYR A 4 -23.78 -1.69 -3.11
N ARG A 5 -24.21 -1.34 -4.33
CA ARG A 5 -23.37 -1.55 -5.51
C ARG A 5 -22.07 -0.76 -5.32
N GLY A 6 -20.94 -1.41 -5.54
CA GLY A 6 -19.62 -0.86 -5.28
C GLY A 6 -19.03 -1.26 -3.92
N THR A 7 -19.85 -1.73 -2.97
CA THR A 7 -19.35 -2.18 -1.66
C THR A 7 -18.36 -3.32 -1.83
N ARG A 8 -17.19 -3.18 -1.21
CA ARG A 8 -16.16 -4.21 -1.16
C ARG A 8 -16.54 -5.26 -0.14
N VAL A 9 -16.29 -6.51 -0.48
CA VAL A 9 -16.68 -7.62 0.36
C VAL A 9 -15.70 -8.78 0.29
N SER A 10 -15.58 -9.47 1.41
CA SER A 10 -15.00 -10.80 1.47
C SER A 10 -16.13 -11.82 1.69
N PHE A 11 -15.95 -13.01 1.12
CA PHE A 11 -16.96 -14.08 1.14
C PHE A 11 -16.30 -15.43 0.93
N ALA A 12 -16.92 -16.52 1.36
CA ALA A 12 -16.33 -17.86 1.19
C ALA A 12 -17.03 -18.65 0.07
N VAL A 13 -16.21 -19.31 -0.76
CA VAL A 13 -16.68 -20.24 -1.80
C VAL A 13 -16.06 -21.60 -1.51
N LYS A 14 -16.89 -22.57 -1.12
CA LYS A 14 -16.43 -23.92 -0.73
C LYS A 14 -15.31 -23.87 0.33
N GLY A 15 -15.45 -22.99 1.32
CA GLY A 15 -14.48 -22.80 2.40
C GLY A 15 -13.23 -21.99 2.04
N ILE A 16 -13.09 -21.53 0.79
CA ILE A 16 -11.99 -20.66 0.37
C ILE A 16 -12.44 -19.21 0.47
N GLN A 17 -11.70 -18.39 1.22
CA GLN A 17 -11.97 -16.95 1.31
C GLN A 17 -11.66 -16.27 -0.02
N MET A 18 -12.63 -15.52 -0.50
CA MET A 18 -12.62 -14.76 -1.74
C MET A 18 -12.83 -13.28 -1.43
N ARG A 19 -12.46 -12.43 -2.38
CA ARG A 19 -12.68 -10.98 -2.34
C ARG A 19 -13.31 -10.50 -3.63
N GLY A 20 -14.13 -9.48 -3.54
CA GLY A 20 -14.75 -8.87 -4.70
C GLY A 20 -15.52 -7.60 -4.38
N GLN A 21 -16.26 -7.14 -5.38
CA GLN A 21 -17.11 -5.97 -5.29
C GLN A 21 -18.54 -6.33 -5.66
N ILE A 22 -19.49 -5.82 -4.90
CA ILE A 22 -20.91 -6.01 -5.18
C ILE A 22 -21.25 -5.23 -6.46
N ILE A 23 -21.72 -5.93 -7.48
CA ILE A 23 -22.15 -5.33 -8.74
C ILE A 23 -23.67 -5.20 -8.82
N GLU A 24 -24.40 -6.01 -8.05
CA GLU A 24 -25.85 -6.00 -7.98
C GLU A 24 -26.32 -6.54 -6.62
N ASN A 25 -27.33 -5.90 -6.06
CA ASN A 25 -28.06 -6.37 -4.88
C ASN A 25 -29.54 -6.08 -5.10
N SER A 26 -30.27 -7.08 -5.61
CA SER A 26 -31.68 -6.99 -5.98
C SER A 26 -32.40 -8.22 -5.43
N ASP A 27 -33.55 -8.02 -4.78
CA ASP A 27 -34.50 -9.07 -4.38
C ASP A 27 -33.88 -10.31 -3.68
N GLY A 28 -32.88 -10.08 -2.82
CA GLY A 28 -32.24 -11.15 -2.06
C GLY A 28 -31.07 -11.84 -2.77
N GLU A 29 -30.85 -11.55 -4.06
CA GLU A 29 -29.66 -11.95 -4.82
C GLU A 29 -28.56 -10.89 -4.69
N ILE A 30 -27.36 -11.33 -4.29
CA ILE A 30 -26.15 -10.51 -4.32
C ILE A 30 -25.24 -11.07 -5.39
N ARG A 31 -24.87 -10.24 -6.37
CA ARG A 31 -23.85 -10.59 -7.36
C ARG A 31 -22.56 -9.86 -7.05
N ILE A 32 -21.47 -10.62 -7.04
CA ILE A 32 -20.14 -10.13 -6.77
C ILE A 32 -19.26 -10.40 -7.98
N LYS A 33 -18.50 -9.40 -8.39
CA LYS A 33 -17.38 -9.59 -9.30
C LYS A 33 -16.12 -9.76 -8.45
N GLY A 34 -15.54 -10.96 -8.47
CA GLY A 34 -14.32 -11.25 -7.73
C GLY A 34 -13.11 -10.52 -8.32
N ILE A 35 -12.05 -10.39 -7.53
CA ILE A 35 -10.78 -9.77 -7.96
C ILE A 35 -10.15 -10.46 -9.18
N ASN A 36 -10.45 -11.75 -9.39
CA ASN A 36 -10.05 -12.55 -10.54
C ASN A 36 -10.94 -12.33 -11.78
N GLY A 37 -11.90 -11.39 -11.73
CA GLY A 37 -12.87 -11.11 -12.78
C GLY A 37 -14.04 -12.10 -12.87
N LYS A 38 -14.03 -13.18 -12.08
CA LYS A 38 -15.10 -14.19 -12.06
C LYS A 38 -16.35 -13.64 -11.36
N LEU A 39 -17.52 -14.07 -11.83
CA LEU A 39 -18.80 -13.70 -11.24
C LEU A 39 -19.27 -14.74 -10.22
N TYR A 40 -19.73 -14.24 -9.09
CA TYR A 40 -20.26 -15.00 -7.97
C TYR A 40 -21.68 -14.51 -7.66
N SER A 41 -22.56 -15.41 -7.22
CA SER A 41 -23.92 -15.06 -6.84
C SER A 41 -24.39 -15.85 -5.61
N THR A 42 -25.28 -15.26 -4.81
CA THR A 42 -26.03 -16.00 -3.79
C THR A 42 -27.14 -16.87 -4.39
N ASP A 43 -27.50 -16.67 -5.67
CA ASP A 43 -28.42 -17.55 -6.38
C ASP A 43 -27.73 -18.86 -6.77
N GLN A 44 -28.34 -19.99 -6.41
CA GLN A 44 -27.88 -21.33 -6.75
C GLN A 44 -28.31 -21.76 -8.17
N ARG A 45 -29.28 -21.07 -8.76
CA ARG A 45 -29.87 -21.42 -10.08
C ARG A 45 -29.18 -20.71 -11.24
N GLY A 46 -28.39 -19.68 -10.97
CA GLY A 46 -27.66 -18.91 -11.97
C GLY A 46 -26.44 -19.63 -12.56
N ARG A 47 -25.88 -19.07 -13.64
CA ARG A 47 -24.63 -19.55 -14.27
C ARG A 47 -23.37 -19.17 -13.49
N HIS A 48 -23.51 -18.39 -12.42
CA HIS A 48 -22.40 -17.86 -11.63
C HIS A 48 -21.98 -18.84 -10.54
N THR A 49 -20.76 -18.69 -10.02
CA THR A 49 -20.34 -19.54 -8.90
C THR A 49 -21.06 -19.14 -7.63
N HIS A 50 -21.76 -20.10 -7.02
CA HIS A 50 -22.52 -19.86 -5.80
C HIS A 50 -21.62 -19.54 -4.60
N PHE A 51 -22.06 -18.62 -3.75
CA PHE A 51 -21.50 -18.39 -2.41
C PHE A 51 -22.61 -18.22 -1.37
N ASP A 52 -22.30 -18.54 -0.12
CA ASP A 52 -23.24 -18.38 0.99
C ASP A 52 -23.25 -16.91 1.46
N ARG A 53 -24.43 -16.29 1.45
CA ARG A 53 -24.64 -14.92 1.92
C ARG A 53 -24.19 -14.71 3.37
N GLY A 54 -24.28 -15.73 4.23
CA GLY A 54 -23.85 -15.66 5.62
C GLY A 54 -22.34 -15.45 5.78
N THR A 55 -21.55 -15.75 4.74
CA THR A 55 -20.10 -15.55 4.72
C THR A 55 -19.69 -14.16 4.25
N LEU A 56 -20.66 -13.36 3.79
CA LEU A 56 -20.43 -12.04 3.24
C LEU A 56 -20.09 -11.05 4.35
N GLN A 57 -18.92 -10.43 4.24
CA GLN A 57 -18.46 -9.39 5.15
C GLN A 57 -18.02 -8.19 4.32
N GLU A 58 -18.44 -6.99 4.72
CA GLU A 58 -17.91 -5.76 4.14
C GLU A 58 -16.41 -5.65 4.41
N GLU A 59 -15.63 -5.35 3.37
CA GLU A 59 -14.23 -4.97 3.54
C GLU A 59 -14.15 -3.46 3.62
N SER A 60 -13.70 -2.95 4.75
CA SER A 60 -13.27 -1.57 4.86
C SER A 60 -12.00 -1.37 4.01
N PHE A 61 -11.97 -0.27 3.25
CA PHE A 61 -10.72 0.23 2.70
C PHE A 61 -9.95 0.87 3.86
N GLY A 62 -8.64 0.67 3.91
CA GLY A 62 -7.85 1.22 5.00
C GLY A 62 -6.37 1.32 4.68
N VAL A 63 -5.70 2.14 5.47
CA VAL A 63 -4.28 2.45 5.34
C VAL A 63 -3.57 2.20 6.66
N ARG A 64 -2.52 1.37 6.60
CA ARG A 64 -1.54 1.19 7.67
C ARG A 64 -0.32 2.05 7.37
N ILE A 65 0.04 2.95 8.26
CA ILE A 65 1.27 3.74 8.18
C ILE A 65 2.33 3.12 9.09
N PHE A 66 3.51 2.87 8.52
CA PHE A 66 4.74 2.58 9.25
C PHE A 66 5.68 3.76 9.08
N ASP A 67 6.07 4.39 10.18
CA ASP A 67 6.80 5.64 10.16
C ASP A 67 8.12 5.53 10.91
N THR A 68 9.15 6.22 10.42
CA THR A 68 10.46 6.29 11.04
C THR A 68 10.83 7.73 11.35
N ILE A 69 11.28 7.95 12.58
CA ILE A 69 11.90 9.20 13.03
C ILE A 69 13.34 8.85 13.38
N LEU A 70 14.34 9.46 12.73
CA LEU A 70 15.72 9.12 13.06
C LEU A 70 16.05 9.61 14.47
N ASP A 71 16.74 8.78 15.24
CA ASP A 71 17.21 9.16 16.57
C ASP A 71 18.03 10.47 16.51
N GLU A 72 18.01 11.27 17.57
CA GLU A 72 18.68 12.59 17.65
C GLU A 72 20.16 12.57 17.22
N LYS A 73 20.83 11.41 17.38
CA LYS A 73 22.20 11.14 16.89
C LYS A 73 22.41 11.39 15.38
N TYR A 74 21.35 11.42 14.59
CA TYR A 74 21.40 11.54 13.14
C TYR A 74 20.87 12.87 12.58
N ASN A 75 20.59 13.87 13.44
CA ASN A 75 20.08 15.19 13.06
C ASN A 75 18.90 15.12 12.07
N ASP A 76 17.79 14.51 12.49
CA ASP A 76 16.56 14.53 11.69
C ASP A 76 15.95 15.94 11.68
N THR A 77 16.22 16.70 10.63
CA THR A 77 15.64 18.04 10.46
C THR A 77 14.24 17.97 9.83
N THR A 78 13.70 16.78 9.57
CA THR A 78 12.44 16.58 8.87
C THR A 78 11.43 15.84 9.73
N SER A 79 10.61 16.58 10.47
CA SER A 79 9.42 16.01 11.11
C SER A 79 8.36 15.78 10.04
N ARG A 80 8.35 14.60 9.41
CA ARG A 80 7.23 14.23 8.51
C ARG A 80 5.96 14.03 9.34
N GLN A 81 4.94 14.85 9.12
CA GLN A 81 3.63 14.70 9.76
C GLN A 81 2.71 13.74 8.99
N ALA A 82 3.26 12.66 8.45
CA ALA A 82 2.50 11.73 7.61
C ALA A 82 1.34 11.08 8.39
N ALA A 83 1.55 10.76 9.67
CA ALA A 83 0.54 10.16 10.53
C ALA A 83 -0.71 11.05 10.68
N ASP A 84 -0.52 12.34 10.99
CA ASP A 84 -1.62 13.28 11.19
C ASP A 84 -2.36 13.52 9.89
N PHE A 85 -1.63 13.72 8.78
CA PHE A 85 -2.25 13.86 7.46
C PHE A 85 -3.13 12.65 7.10
N TRP A 86 -2.59 11.44 7.20
CA TRP A 86 -3.31 10.23 6.81
C TRP A 86 -4.48 9.92 7.74
N ARG A 87 -4.36 10.24 9.04
CA ARG A 87 -5.48 10.11 9.98
C ARG A 87 -6.68 10.95 9.54
N GLU A 88 -6.46 12.24 9.27
CA GLU A 88 -7.53 13.15 8.86
C GLU A 88 -8.09 12.79 7.47
N PHE A 89 -7.21 12.43 6.53
CA PHE A 89 -7.63 12.03 5.19
C PHE A 89 -8.49 10.76 5.21
N CYS A 90 -8.06 9.71 5.92
CA CYS A 90 -8.81 8.47 6.04
C CYS A 90 -10.14 8.70 6.76
N PHE A 91 -10.16 9.50 7.83
CA PHE A 91 -11.41 9.89 8.50
C PHE A 91 -12.39 10.56 7.54
N ALA A 92 -11.93 11.54 6.74
CA ALA A 92 -12.77 12.21 5.75
C ALA A 92 -13.24 11.30 4.61
N SER A 93 -12.48 10.24 4.32
CA SER A 93 -12.78 9.28 3.25
C SER A 93 -13.54 8.04 3.74
N GLU A 94 -13.88 7.98 5.04
CA GLU A 94 -14.48 6.82 5.70
C GLU A 94 -13.63 5.54 5.53
N TRP A 95 -12.31 5.70 5.53
CA TRP A 95 -11.34 4.60 5.49
C TRP A 95 -10.80 4.28 6.88
N ASP A 96 -10.48 3.01 7.10
CA ASP A 96 -9.76 2.60 8.30
C ASP A 96 -8.34 3.18 8.30
N PHE A 97 -7.91 3.64 9.46
CA PHE A 97 -6.57 4.18 9.65
C PHE A 97 -5.91 3.53 10.83
N ALA A 98 -4.64 3.18 10.65
CA ALA A 98 -3.82 2.79 11.76
C ALA A 98 -2.34 3.13 11.52
N TYR A 99 -1.63 3.39 12.60
CA TYR A 99 -0.28 3.94 12.59
C TYR A 99 0.60 3.18 13.57
N GLU A 100 1.84 2.93 13.18
CA GLU A 100 2.87 2.33 14.01
C GLU A 100 4.22 3.01 13.72
N ARG A 101 5.01 3.22 14.76
CA ARG A 101 6.42 3.60 14.61
C ARG A 101 7.28 2.35 14.49
N VAL A 102 8.23 2.38 13.56
CA VAL A 102 9.17 1.27 13.34
C VAL A 102 10.55 1.73 13.75
N HIS A 103 11.16 1.04 14.71
CA HIS A 103 12.49 1.38 15.19
C HIS A 103 13.59 0.55 14.53
N SER A 104 13.30 -0.71 14.20
CA SER A 104 14.28 -1.69 13.72
C SER A 104 13.70 -2.72 12.74
N ILE A 105 14.56 -3.54 12.12
CA ILE A 105 14.15 -4.70 11.31
C ILE A 105 13.39 -5.73 12.15
N ALA A 106 13.70 -5.85 13.44
CA ALA A 106 12.97 -6.74 14.35
C ALA A 106 11.50 -6.32 14.49
N ASP A 107 11.21 -5.01 14.46
CA ASP A 107 9.82 -4.52 14.48
C ASP A 107 9.10 -4.91 13.19
N ILE A 108 9.78 -4.85 12.04
CA ILE A 108 9.21 -5.31 10.78
C ILE A 108 8.89 -6.81 10.83
N ASP A 109 9.80 -7.66 11.34
CA ASP A 109 9.48 -9.09 11.55
C ASP A 109 8.33 -9.28 12.56
N TYR A 110 8.27 -8.48 13.62
CA TYR A 110 7.18 -8.55 14.58
C TYR A 110 5.82 -8.22 13.93
N PHE A 111 5.72 -7.07 13.26
CA PHE A 111 4.47 -6.63 12.64
C PHE A 111 4.04 -7.54 11.48
N PHE A 112 4.96 -7.93 10.61
CA PHE A 112 4.61 -8.73 9.43
C PHE A 112 4.64 -10.24 9.67
N GLY A 113 5.43 -10.70 10.62
CA GLY A 113 5.66 -12.12 10.93
C GLY A 113 4.86 -12.65 12.11
N SER A 114 4.33 -11.77 12.97
CA SER A 114 3.59 -12.17 14.16
C SER A 114 2.20 -11.55 14.30
N ARG A 115 1.87 -10.48 13.55
CA ARG A 115 0.54 -9.83 13.59
C ARG A 115 -0.14 -9.85 12.23
N VAL A 116 -1.47 -9.89 12.22
CA VAL A 116 -2.26 -9.70 11.00
C VAL A 116 -2.51 -8.21 10.82
N ILE A 117 -2.15 -7.68 9.65
CA ILE A 117 -2.42 -6.30 9.24
C ILE A 117 -3.71 -6.33 8.40
N PRO A 118 -4.85 -5.86 8.93
CA PRO A 118 -6.11 -5.91 8.20
C PRO A 118 -6.10 -5.00 6.98
N GLU A 119 -5.44 -3.84 7.07
CA GLU A 119 -5.48 -2.81 6.04
C GLU A 119 -4.86 -3.31 4.72
N PRO A 120 -5.53 -3.08 3.57
CA PRO A 120 -5.02 -3.50 2.26
C PRO A 120 -3.84 -2.65 1.76
N ILE A 121 -3.73 -1.41 2.24
CA ILE A 121 -2.67 -0.48 1.88
C ILE A 121 -1.70 -0.34 3.05
N ILE A 122 -0.40 -0.43 2.76
CA ILE A 122 0.68 -0.19 3.72
C ILE A 122 1.58 0.91 3.16
N ILE A 123 1.85 1.94 3.94
CA ILE A 123 2.73 3.05 3.56
C ILE A 123 3.90 3.11 4.53
N PHE A 124 5.11 3.00 4.00
CA PHE A 124 6.36 3.23 4.71
C PHE A 124 6.77 4.68 4.53
N CYS A 125 6.65 5.46 5.60
CA CYS A 125 7.00 6.87 5.66
C CYS A 125 8.36 7.03 6.32
N GLY A 126 9.25 7.81 5.70
CA GLY A 126 10.54 8.16 6.29
C GLY A 126 11.62 8.40 5.25
N HIS A 127 12.86 8.20 5.65
CA HIS A 127 14.03 8.46 4.80
C HIS A 127 14.38 7.28 3.91
N GLY A 128 14.91 7.57 2.72
CA GLY A 128 15.34 6.53 1.78
C GLY A 128 16.58 6.96 1.00
N LEU A 129 17.44 5.99 0.71
CA LEU A 129 18.70 6.18 -0.02
C LEU A 129 18.83 5.17 -1.17
N ASP A 130 19.31 5.62 -2.33
CA ASP A 130 19.62 4.73 -3.47
C ASP A 130 21.01 4.09 -3.38
N LYS A 131 21.89 4.67 -2.56
CA LYS A 131 23.28 4.28 -2.34
C LYS A 131 23.67 4.50 -0.88
N THR A 132 24.64 3.74 -0.41
CA THR A 132 25.25 3.97 0.91
C THR A 132 25.82 5.38 0.99
N ASP A 133 25.42 6.13 2.00
CA ASP A 133 25.97 7.44 2.31
C ASP A 133 27.15 7.28 3.28
N GLN A 134 28.35 7.61 2.79
CA GLN A 134 29.56 7.50 3.60
C GLN A 134 29.62 8.52 4.75
N LYS A 135 28.88 9.64 4.66
CA LYS A 135 28.89 10.66 5.70
C LYS A 135 28.06 10.28 6.90
N SER A 136 26.83 9.82 6.67
CA SER A 136 25.94 9.34 7.74
C SER A 136 26.21 7.89 8.14
N GLY A 137 26.88 7.11 7.29
CA GLY A 137 27.11 5.68 7.48
C GLY A 137 25.89 4.81 7.14
N PHE A 138 24.79 5.41 6.68
CA PHE A 138 23.60 4.66 6.30
C PHE A 138 23.82 3.88 5.00
N GLU A 139 23.37 2.63 4.99
CA GLU A 139 23.30 1.85 3.77
C GLU A 139 22.14 2.32 2.87
N LYS A 140 22.12 1.83 1.63
CA LYS A 140 20.94 2.03 0.76
C LYS A 140 19.71 1.36 1.38
N GLY A 141 18.51 1.86 1.08
CA GLY A 141 17.25 1.32 1.60
C GLY A 141 16.39 2.36 2.30
N TRP A 142 15.28 1.91 2.87
CA TRP A 142 14.44 2.71 3.77
C TRP A 142 15.07 2.69 5.17
N ILE A 143 15.35 3.87 5.71
CA ILE A 143 16.12 4.03 6.95
C ILE A 143 15.16 3.94 8.16
N LEU A 144 15.51 3.07 9.09
CA LEU A 144 14.79 2.84 10.34
C LEU A 144 15.31 3.77 11.44
N SER A 145 14.51 4.00 12.49
CA SER A 145 14.90 4.95 13.54
C SER A 145 16.25 4.65 14.19
N ASN A 146 16.58 3.36 14.37
CA ASN A 146 17.85 2.94 14.98
C ASN A 146 19.06 3.07 14.03
N GLY A 147 18.83 3.34 12.74
CA GLY A 147 19.84 3.47 11.68
C GLY A 147 20.03 2.23 10.81
N GLU A 148 19.34 1.12 11.09
CA GLU A 148 19.25 0.00 10.16
C GLU A 148 18.53 0.41 8.88
N THR A 149 18.76 -0.33 7.79
CA THR A 149 18.06 -0.11 6.53
C THR A 149 17.36 -1.35 6.02
N LEU A 150 16.19 -1.12 5.43
CA LEU A 150 15.39 -2.13 4.74
C LEU A 150 15.56 -1.94 3.23
N ASP A 151 16.28 -2.84 2.57
CA ASP A 151 16.51 -2.81 1.12
C ASP A 151 15.93 -4.03 0.38
N GLY A 152 15.36 -4.97 1.14
CA GLY A 152 14.81 -6.22 0.63
C GLY A 152 15.88 -7.20 0.13
N GLY A 153 17.16 -6.96 0.43
CA GLY A 153 18.29 -7.83 0.10
C GLY A 153 18.33 -9.09 0.97
N ILE A 154 19.32 -9.95 0.71
CA ILE A 154 19.47 -11.26 1.36
C ILE A 154 19.49 -11.15 2.89
N ASN A 155 20.17 -10.13 3.42
CA ASN A 155 20.27 -9.91 4.86
C ASN A 155 18.90 -9.60 5.51
N ASN A 156 18.03 -8.85 4.83
CA ASN A 156 16.67 -8.60 5.31
C ASN A 156 15.73 -9.82 5.05
N GLN A 157 15.86 -10.48 3.90
CA GLN A 157 15.01 -11.61 3.51
C GLN A 157 15.18 -12.83 4.43
N ASN A 158 16.37 -13.04 4.98
CA ASN A 158 16.61 -14.14 5.90
C ASN A 158 16.11 -13.84 7.33
N GLY A 159 15.89 -12.57 7.67
CA GLY A 159 15.50 -12.13 9.02
C GLY A 159 14.02 -11.77 9.17
N ILE A 160 13.29 -11.52 8.07
CA ILE A 160 11.90 -11.06 8.11
C ILE A 160 10.97 -12.14 7.56
N ARG A 161 10.04 -12.59 8.39
CA ARG A 161 8.96 -13.52 8.03
C ARG A 161 7.72 -12.72 7.67
N ILE A 162 7.08 -13.08 6.56
CA ILE A 162 5.80 -12.48 6.17
C ILE A 162 4.70 -13.53 6.33
N LEU A 163 3.81 -13.29 7.29
CA LEU A 163 2.61 -14.10 7.47
C LEU A 163 1.79 -14.14 6.17
N PRO A 164 1.21 -15.29 5.80
CA PRO A 164 0.39 -15.40 4.59
C PRO A 164 -0.72 -14.34 4.48
N ALA A 165 -1.31 -13.94 5.62
CA ALA A 165 -2.36 -12.92 5.67
C ALA A 165 -1.88 -11.50 5.32
N ASN A 166 -0.57 -11.25 5.41
CA ASN A 166 0.05 -9.95 5.10
C ASN A 166 0.64 -9.89 3.68
N LYS A 167 0.47 -10.95 2.88
CA LYS A 167 0.87 -10.98 1.47
C LYS A 167 -0.19 -10.29 0.60
N ASN A 168 0.18 -9.97 -0.63
CA ASN A 168 -0.68 -9.34 -1.65
C ASN A 168 -1.30 -8.02 -1.17
N LYS A 169 -0.53 -7.25 -0.40
CA LYS A 169 -0.87 -5.88 -0.01
C LYS A 169 -0.33 -4.91 -1.06
N ILE A 170 -0.92 -3.72 -1.13
CA ILE A 170 -0.34 -2.62 -1.90
C ILE A 170 0.60 -1.86 -0.97
N ILE A 171 1.84 -1.71 -1.40
CA ILE A 171 2.89 -1.06 -0.61
C ILE A 171 3.30 0.26 -1.26
N ILE A 172 3.39 1.31 -0.47
CA ILE A 172 3.93 2.60 -0.89
C ILE A 172 5.14 2.91 -0.01
N PHE A 173 6.29 3.10 -0.63
CA PHE A 173 7.44 3.73 0.02
C PHE A 173 7.33 5.23 -0.18
N SER A 174 6.72 5.92 0.78
CA SER A 174 6.73 7.37 0.92
C SER A 174 8.09 7.82 1.48
N ALA A 175 9.13 7.53 0.71
CA ALA A 175 10.53 7.74 1.03
C ALA A 175 11.31 8.09 -0.23
N CYS A 176 12.28 8.99 -0.08
CA CYS A 176 13.10 9.46 -1.19
C CYS A 176 13.90 8.31 -1.82
N LEU A 177 14.16 8.40 -3.14
CA LEU A 177 15.16 7.61 -3.87
C LEU A 177 14.98 6.07 -3.90
N ILE A 178 14.02 5.48 -3.19
CA ILE A 178 13.78 4.02 -3.19
C ILE A 178 13.52 3.49 -4.61
N GLY A 179 12.67 4.18 -5.37
CA GLY A 179 12.35 3.85 -6.76
C GLY A 179 13.48 4.13 -7.75
N LYS A 180 14.54 4.82 -7.34
CA LYS A 180 15.68 5.05 -8.25
C LYS A 180 16.43 3.76 -8.52
N ASN A 181 16.48 2.88 -7.52
CA ASN A 181 17.11 1.58 -7.59
C ASN A 181 16.04 0.50 -7.87
N THR A 182 15.84 0.18 -9.15
CA THR A 182 14.82 -0.78 -9.59
C THR A 182 14.99 -2.16 -8.97
N LYS A 183 16.24 -2.60 -8.73
CA LYS A 183 16.55 -3.87 -8.07
C LYS A 183 16.09 -3.86 -6.61
N MET A 184 16.33 -2.77 -5.90
CA MET A 184 15.89 -2.59 -4.51
C MET A 184 14.36 -2.57 -4.41
N ALA A 185 13.67 -1.77 -5.23
CA ALA A 185 12.21 -1.74 -5.26
C ALA A 185 11.61 -3.13 -5.59
N THR A 186 12.17 -3.84 -6.57
CA THR A 186 11.76 -5.22 -6.91
C THR A 186 12.00 -6.19 -5.75
N ASN A 187 13.13 -6.06 -5.05
CA ASN A 187 13.48 -6.88 -3.90
C ASN A 187 12.51 -6.63 -2.72
N LEU A 188 12.18 -5.38 -2.43
CA LEU A 188 11.19 -5.00 -1.43
C LEU A 188 9.81 -5.56 -1.79
N LYS A 189 9.38 -5.44 -3.06
CA LYS A 189 8.12 -6.03 -3.53
C LYS A 189 8.07 -7.53 -3.28
N LYS A 190 9.17 -8.24 -3.59
CA LYS A 190 9.31 -9.68 -3.36
C LYS A 190 9.32 -10.03 -1.88
N LEU A 191 10.06 -9.30 -1.06
CA LEU A 191 10.14 -9.50 0.38
C LEU A 191 8.74 -9.54 0.99
N PHE A 192 7.93 -8.52 0.74
CA PHE A 192 6.56 -8.44 1.26
C PHE A 192 5.55 -9.29 0.50
N ASN A 193 5.96 -9.91 -0.62
CA ASN A 193 5.07 -10.50 -1.62
C ASN A 193 3.90 -9.55 -1.95
N ALA A 194 4.24 -8.29 -2.22
CA ALA A 194 3.29 -7.22 -2.44
C ALA A 194 2.64 -7.37 -3.81
N GLU A 195 1.36 -7.02 -3.87
CA GLU A 195 0.57 -7.03 -5.10
C GLU A 195 1.07 -5.95 -6.06
N ALA A 196 1.26 -4.75 -5.51
CA ALA A 196 1.87 -3.61 -6.18
C ALA A 196 2.81 -2.91 -5.20
N LEU A 197 3.90 -2.36 -5.71
CA LEU A 197 4.78 -1.50 -4.94
C LEU A 197 4.94 -0.16 -5.66
N PHE A 198 4.73 0.93 -4.93
CA PHE A 198 4.99 2.28 -5.40
C PHE A 198 6.15 2.89 -4.62
N ALA A 199 7.08 3.55 -5.31
CA ALA A 199 8.23 4.18 -4.67
C ALA A 199 8.70 5.42 -5.44
N TYR A 200 9.19 6.42 -4.72
CA TYR A 200 9.73 7.63 -5.34
C TYR A 200 11.15 7.42 -5.83
N ARG A 201 11.44 7.87 -7.06
CA ARG A 201 12.78 7.77 -7.66
C ARG A 201 13.68 8.98 -7.43
N THR A 202 13.15 10.03 -6.83
CA THR A 202 13.87 11.26 -6.52
C THR A 202 13.67 11.64 -5.06
N GLU A 203 14.40 12.65 -4.61
CA GLU A 203 14.04 13.37 -3.40
C GLU A 203 12.64 13.91 -3.57
N ILE A 204 11.77 13.82 -2.57
CA ILE A 204 10.38 14.24 -2.67
C ILE A 204 9.99 15.05 -1.44
N GLN A 205 9.33 16.18 -1.67
CA GLN A 205 8.74 16.98 -0.60
C GLN A 205 7.40 16.40 -0.16
N ASP A 206 7.13 16.44 1.16
CA ASP A 206 5.92 15.89 1.77
C ASP A 206 4.62 16.39 1.12
N ARG A 207 4.55 17.68 0.77
CA ARG A 207 3.39 18.26 0.08
C ARG A 207 3.05 17.58 -1.24
N ILE A 208 4.04 17.00 -1.93
CA ILE A 208 3.80 16.25 -3.16
C ILE A 208 3.33 14.84 -2.81
N CYS A 209 3.91 14.21 -1.80
CA CYS A 209 3.44 12.92 -1.28
C CYS A 209 1.96 12.98 -0.88
N PHE A 210 1.58 14.00 -0.11
CA PHE A 210 0.22 14.26 0.36
C PHE A 210 -0.77 14.67 -0.73
N LEU A 211 -0.32 14.78 -1.97
CA LEU A 211 -1.19 14.98 -3.13
C LEU A 211 -1.23 13.75 -4.02
N VAL A 212 -0.07 13.16 -4.32
CA VAL A 212 0.06 12.04 -5.25
C VAL A 212 -0.53 10.75 -4.65
N GLU A 213 -0.17 10.43 -3.41
CA GLU A 213 -0.56 9.16 -2.79
C GLU A 213 -2.07 9.09 -2.53
N PRO A 214 -2.72 10.10 -1.93
CA PRO A 214 -4.16 10.04 -1.68
C PRO A 214 -4.98 10.02 -2.97
N PHE A 215 -4.55 10.74 -4.02
CA PHE A 215 -5.21 10.69 -5.32
C PHE A 215 -5.14 9.28 -5.92
N LEU A 216 -3.95 8.66 -5.91
CA LEU A 216 -3.78 7.29 -6.36
C LEU A 216 -4.65 6.31 -5.56
N LEU A 217 -4.63 6.43 -4.23
CA LEU A 217 -5.41 5.54 -3.36
C LEU A 217 -6.92 5.73 -3.53
N THR A 218 -7.38 6.94 -3.84
CA THR A 218 -8.81 7.20 -4.13
C THR A 218 -9.24 6.40 -5.35
N LEU A 219 -8.47 6.45 -6.44
CA LEU A 219 -8.75 5.64 -7.64
C LEU A 219 -8.70 4.14 -7.35
N ILE A 220 -7.74 3.68 -6.54
CA ILE A 220 -7.64 2.28 -6.12
C ILE A 220 -8.84 1.87 -5.24
N SER A 221 -9.34 2.78 -4.40
CA SER A 221 -10.51 2.52 -3.56
C SER A 221 -11.79 2.36 -4.37
N GLU A 222 -11.92 3.11 -5.48
CA GLU A 222 -13.07 3.06 -6.39
C GLU A 222 -13.08 1.75 -7.22
N ASP A 223 -11.90 1.25 -7.61
CA ASP A 223 -11.73 0.00 -8.36
C ASP A 223 -10.56 -0.83 -7.83
N ALA A 224 -10.79 -1.62 -6.78
CA ALA A 224 -9.76 -2.41 -6.12
C ALA A 224 -9.28 -3.64 -6.92
N ARG A 225 -9.61 -3.77 -8.21
CA ARG A 225 -9.11 -4.87 -9.03
C ARG A 225 -7.60 -4.71 -9.25
N ILE A 226 -6.84 -5.76 -8.95
CA ILE A 226 -5.40 -5.85 -9.22
C ILE A 226 -5.06 -5.40 -10.64
N SER A 227 -5.84 -5.88 -11.63
CA SER A 227 -5.66 -5.56 -13.04
C SER A 227 -5.87 -4.08 -13.39
N ALA A 228 -6.55 -3.32 -12.52
CA ALA A 228 -6.81 -1.90 -12.72
C ALA A 228 -5.71 -1.00 -12.12
N ILE A 229 -4.86 -1.53 -11.23
CA ILE A 229 -3.77 -0.76 -10.61
C ILE A 229 -2.86 -0.06 -11.63
N PRO A 230 -2.39 -0.73 -12.72
CA PRO A 230 -1.60 -0.05 -13.75
C PRO A 230 -2.35 1.13 -14.40
N HIS A 231 -3.66 1.00 -14.58
CA HIS A 231 -4.49 2.07 -15.14
C HIS A 231 -4.62 3.25 -14.16
N HIS A 232 -4.86 2.99 -12.87
CA HIS A 232 -4.91 4.04 -11.84
C HIS A 232 -3.59 4.80 -11.71
N TYR A 233 -2.48 4.08 -11.83
CA TYR A 233 -1.15 4.69 -11.87
C TYR A 233 -0.99 5.63 -13.07
N GLU A 234 -1.31 5.20 -14.29
CA GLU A 234 -1.19 6.07 -15.47
C GLU A 234 -2.17 7.25 -15.44
N THR A 235 -3.38 7.05 -14.90
CA THR A 235 -4.33 8.14 -14.65
C THR A 235 -3.77 9.16 -13.66
N THR A 236 -3.24 8.71 -12.53
CA THR A 236 -2.57 9.58 -11.53
C THR A 236 -1.44 10.38 -12.16
N LYS A 237 -0.55 9.69 -12.87
CA LYS A 237 0.60 10.29 -13.57
C LYS A 237 0.18 11.32 -14.60
N LYS A 238 -0.91 11.08 -15.34
CA LYS A 238 -1.44 12.02 -16.33
C LYS A 238 -2.09 13.23 -15.67
N SER A 239 -2.93 13.03 -14.66
CA SER A 239 -3.62 14.09 -13.94
C SER A 239 -2.67 15.01 -13.19
N LEU A 240 -1.59 14.45 -12.64
CA LEU A 240 -0.57 15.18 -11.90
C LEU A 240 0.67 15.52 -12.74
N ALA A 241 0.63 15.28 -14.06
CA ALA A 241 1.70 15.66 -14.98
C ALA A 241 2.07 17.16 -14.92
N PRO A 242 1.13 18.11 -14.73
CA PRO A 242 1.48 19.52 -14.54
C PRO A 242 2.37 19.77 -13.32
N LEU A 243 2.34 18.88 -12.33
CA LEU A 243 3.04 19.03 -11.05
C LEU A 243 4.41 18.37 -11.03
N LYS A 244 4.83 17.70 -12.11
CA LYS A 244 6.08 16.93 -12.18
C LYS A 244 7.34 17.76 -11.90
N ASN A 245 7.31 19.08 -12.13
CA ASN A 245 8.44 19.98 -11.91
C ASN A 245 8.39 20.73 -10.56
N ILE A 246 7.36 20.51 -9.72
CA ILE A 246 7.19 21.28 -8.47
C ILE A 246 8.25 20.90 -7.43
N ASN A 247 8.79 19.70 -7.56
CA ASN A 247 9.73 19.13 -6.62
C ASN A 247 11.18 19.59 -6.91
N GLN A 248 11.62 19.45 -8.17
CA GLN A 248 12.88 20.02 -8.67
C GLN A 248 12.65 20.53 -10.11
N SER A 249 13.12 21.75 -10.40
CA SER A 249 12.92 22.46 -11.69
C SER A 249 13.39 21.66 -12.92
N HIS A 250 14.26 20.69 -12.75
CA HIS A 250 14.86 19.91 -13.83
C HIS A 250 14.29 18.48 -13.96
N GLU A 251 13.41 18.06 -13.05
CA GLU A 251 12.87 16.70 -13.08
C GLU A 251 11.71 16.58 -14.08
N LYS A 252 12.00 16.10 -15.28
CA LYS A 252 11.03 16.06 -16.40
C LYS A 252 9.99 14.92 -16.29
N THR A 253 10.09 14.10 -15.25
CA THR A 253 9.48 12.77 -15.21
C THR A 253 8.74 12.55 -13.89
N PHE A 254 7.59 11.89 -13.92
CA PHE A 254 6.74 11.72 -12.73
C PHE A 254 7.46 10.95 -11.60
N PRO A 255 7.48 11.44 -10.36
CA PRO A 255 8.45 10.98 -9.37
C PRO A 255 8.09 9.61 -8.74
N LEU A 256 6.80 9.24 -8.69
CA LEU A 256 6.34 7.94 -8.20
C LEU A 256 6.37 6.90 -9.31
N ILE A 257 6.93 5.72 -9.04
CA ILE A 257 7.04 4.60 -9.99
C ILE A 257 6.28 3.38 -9.45
N HIS A 258 5.62 2.65 -10.34
CA HIS A 258 4.94 1.38 -10.06
C HIS A 258 5.85 0.20 -10.44
N TYR A 259 5.98 -0.76 -9.51
CA TYR A 259 6.76 -2.01 -9.66
C TYR A 259 5.87 -3.23 -9.44
#